data_AF-A0A6P7H8Z1-F1
#
_entry.id   AF-A0A6P7H8Z1-F1
#
_cell.length_a   1.000
_cell.length_b   1.000
_cell.length_c   1.000
_cell.angle_alpha   90.00
_cell.angle_beta   90.00
_cell.angle_gamma   90.00
#
_symmetry.space_group_name_H-M   'P 1'
#
loop_
_entity.id
_entity.type
_entity.pdbx_description
1 polymer ?
#
loop_
_entity_poly.entity_id
_entity_poly.type
_entity_poly.pdbx_seq_one_letter_code
_entity_poly.pdbx_strand_id
1 'polypeptide(L)'
;MQLHQDLKAKIKNNVLSTWQTHWNMQNTKLRTIQRTVTSITMPQMSRKDSTIIRRLRIGHTRLTHGYLMSSENRPRCEHCDEPLTVQHILLECVQYRVHYNFQNNLSVLPGSTNMYSAIMCFLKDCHLYYLV
;
A
#
# COMPACT_ATOMS: atom_id res chain seq x y z
N MET A 1 -6.99 -38.37 -13.24
CA MET A 1 -7.10 -37.32 -12.20
C MET A 1 -6.34 -36.03 -12.53
N GLN A 2 -5.47 -35.97 -13.54
CA GLN A 2 -4.71 -34.77 -13.95
C GLN A 2 -5.58 -33.67 -14.61
N LEU A 3 -6.43 -34.06 -15.57
CA LEU A 3 -7.23 -33.13 -16.41
C LEU A 3 -8.13 -32.18 -15.60
N HIS A 4 -8.73 -32.66 -14.52
CA HIS A 4 -9.59 -31.84 -13.66
C HIS A 4 -8.81 -30.72 -12.94
N GLN A 5 -7.59 -31.01 -12.48
CA GLN A 5 -6.73 -30.00 -11.85
C GLN A 5 -6.25 -28.97 -12.87
N ASP A 6 -5.89 -29.42 -14.07
CA ASP A 6 -5.45 -28.55 -15.16
C ASP A 6 -6.57 -27.62 -15.64
N LEU A 7 -7.80 -28.14 -15.78
CA LEU A 7 -8.97 -27.35 -16.14
C LEU A 7 -9.28 -26.29 -15.06
N LYS A 8 -9.23 -26.68 -13.79
CA LYS A 8 -9.44 -25.76 -12.66
C LYS A 8 -8.38 -24.65 -12.64
N ALA A 9 -7.12 -24.99 -12.88
CA ALA A 9 -6.04 -24.01 -12.98
C ALA A 9 -6.24 -23.06 -14.17
N LYS A 10 -6.64 -23.58 -15.34
CA LYS A 10 -6.90 -22.78 -16.53
C LYS A 10 -8.03 -21.78 -16.34
N ILE A 11 -9.16 -22.22 -15.76
CA ILE A 11 -10.30 -21.33 -15.44
C ILE A 11 -9.85 -20.24 -14.47
N LYS A 12 -9.15 -20.60 -13.38
CA LYS A 12 -8.63 -19.63 -12.41
C LYS A 12 -7.72 -18.60 -13.06
N ASN A 13 -6.79 -19.03 -13.91
CA ASN A 13 -5.85 -18.15 -14.60
C ASN A 13 -6.56 -17.23 -15.59
N ASN A 14 -7.55 -17.72 -16.33
CA ASN A 14 -8.35 -16.89 -17.23
C ASN A 14 -9.12 -15.81 -16.45
N VAL A 15 -9.80 -16.19 -15.35
CA VAL A 15 -10.50 -15.23 -14.49
C VAL A 15 -9.52 -14.19 -13.95
N LEU A 16 -8.40 -14.60 -13.37
CA LEU A 16 -7.39 -13.69 -12.84
C LEU A 16 -6.82 -12.76 -13.92
N SER A 17 -6.58 -13.27 -15.13
CA SER A 17 -6.09 -12.47 -16.26
C SER A 17 -7.11 -11.41 -16.66
N THR A 18 -8.40 -11.75 -16.77
CA THR A 18 -9.45 -10.80 -17.10
C THR A 18 -9.57 -9.71 -16.04
N TRP A 19 -9.55 -10.10 -14.76
CA TRP A 19 -9.55 -9.15 -13.65
C TRP A 19 -8.30 -8.26 -13.66
N GLN A 20 -7.13 -8.81 -13.94
CA GLN A 20 -5.88 -8.06 -14.03
C GLN A 20 -5.92 -7.04 -15.15
N THR A 21 -6.44 -7.42 -16.32
CA THR A 21 -6.63 -6.50 -17.45
C THR A 21 -7.57 -5.35 -17.08
N HIS A 22 -8.71 -5.65 -16.46
CA HIS A 22 -9.62 -4.61 -15.96
C HIS A 22 -8.96 -3.72 -14.91
N TRP A 23 -8.19 -4.31 -13.98
CA TRP A 23 -7.45 -3.58 -12.95
C TRP A 23 -6.40 -2.64 -13.53
N ASN A 24 -5.66 -3.08 -14.55
CA ASN A 24 -4.65 -2.27 -15.24
C ASN A 24 -5.24 -1.01 -15.89
N MET A 25 -6.51 -1.07 -16.30
CA MET A 25 -7.23 0.07 -16.90
C MET A 25 -7.73 1.09 -15.88
N GLN A 26 -7.83 0.74 -14.59
CA GLN A 26 -8.37 1.64 -13.56
C GLN A 26 -7.40 2.78 -13.26
N ASN A 27 -7.87 4.02 -13.04
CA ASN A 27 -7.00 5.12 -12.60
C ASN A 27 -7.13 5.43 -11.10
N THR A 28 -7.06 4.41 -10.24
CA THR A 28 -7.22 4.59 -8.79
C THR A 28 -5.88 4.70 -8.06
N LYS A 29 -5.85 5.44 -6.93
CA LYS A 29 -4.68 5.55 -6.04
C LYS A 29 -4.24 4.18 -5.50
N LEU A 30 -5.17 3.23 -5.32
CA LEU A 30 -4.83 1.89 -4.85
C LEU A 30 -4.08 1.09 -5.92
N ARG A 31 -4.29 1.33 -7.23
CA ARG A 31 -3.56 0.65 -8.32
C ARG A 31 -2.07 0.98 -8.32
N THR A 32 -1.70 2.22 -8.02
CA THR A 32 -0.28 2.62 -8.00
C THR A 32 0.50 1.87 -6.92
N ILE A 33 -0.19 1.52 -5.82
CA ILE A 33 0.31 0.78 -4.66
C ILE A 33 0.21 -0.74 -4.89
N GLN A 34 -0.91 -1.25 -5.42
CA GLN A 34 -1.17 -2.66 -5.68
C GLN A 34 -1.33 -2.89 -7.18
N ARG A 35 -0.27 -3.38 -7.83
CA ARG A 35 -0.27 -3.64 -9.28
C ARG A 35 -0.98 -4.93 -9.67
N THR A 36 -1.10 -5.90 -8.76
CA THR A 36 -1.72 -7.21 -9.05
C THR A 36 -3.06 -7.40 -8.34
N VAL A 37 -4.02 -8.07 -8.99
CA VAL A 37 -5.33 -8.39 -8.39
C VAL A 37 -5.26 -9.54 -7.38
N THR A 38 -4.12 -10.21 -7.28
CA THR A 38 -3.91 -11.31 -6.34
C THR A 38 -4.01 -10.84 -4.90
N SER A 39 -4.56 -11.72 -4.04
CA SER A 39 -4.62 -11.47 -2.61
C SER A 39 -3.21 -11.29 -2.06
N ILE A 40 -3.02 -10.21 -1.31
CA ILE A 40 -1.78 -10.00 -0.57
C ILE A 40 -1.86 -10.84 0.69
N THR A 41 -0.90 -11.77 0.82
CA THR A 41 -0.69 -12.48 2.08
C THR A 41 -0.13 -11.50 3.10
N MET A 42 -0.99 -11.06 4.01
CA MET A 42 -0.58 -10.28 5.17
C MET A 42 0.03 -11.23 6.20
N PRO A 43 1.18 -10.89 6.81
CA PRO A 43 1.71 -11.67 7.92
C PRO A 43 0.74 -11.61 9.11
N GLN A 44 0.81 -12.62 9.98
CA GLN A 44 0.06 -12.63 11.22
C GLN A 44 0.47 -11.42 12.08
N MET A 45 -0.48 -10.51 12.29
CA MET A 45 -0.27 -9.26 13.02
C MET A 45 -1.53 -8.94 13.83
N SER A 46 -1.41 -7.98 14.76
CA SER A 46 -2.57 -7.57 15.55
C SER A 46 -3.70 -7.02 14.65
N ARG A 47 -4.95 -7.10 15.11
CA ARG A 47 -6.11 -6.52 14.41
C ARG A 47 -5.90 -5.03 14.13
N LYS A 48 -5.26 -4.31 15.07
CA LYS A 48 -4.96 -2.89 14.95
C LYS A 48 -3.98 -2.64 13.79
N ASP A 49 -2.87 -3.36 13.76
CA ASP A 49 -1.86 -3.24 12.71
C ASP A 49 -2.43 -3.55 11.32
N SER A 50 -3.26 -4.60 11.21
CA SER A 50 -3.96 -4.95 9.97
C SER A 50 -4.86 -3.82 9.48
N THR A 51 -5.59 -3.18 10.40
CA THR A 51 -6.50 -2.07 10.09
C THR A 51 -5.72 -0.86 9.60
N ILE A 52 -4.63 -0.53 10.30
CA ILE A 52 -3.75 0.59 9.98
C ILE A 52 -3.14 0.41 8.59
N ILE A 53 -2.58 -0.76 8.28
CA ILE A 53 -2.01 -1.03 6.96
C ILE A 53 -3.09 -0.96 5.89
N ARG A 54 -4.28 -1.50 6.14
CA ARG A 54 -5.37 -1.42 5.16
C ARG A 54 -5.76 0.01 4.85
N ARG A 55 -5.86 0.89 5.87
CA ARG A 55 -6.15 2.33 5.72
C ARG A 55 -5.03 3.09 5.02
N LEU A 56 -3.78 2.80 5.37
CA LEU A 56 -2.61 3.34 4.65
C LEU A 56 -2.69 3.05 3.15
N ARG A 57 -2.97 1.79 2.79
CA ARG A 57 -3.00 1.36 1.38
C ARG A 57 -4.07 2.05 0.54
N ILE A 58 -5.18 2.46 1.14
CA ILE A 58 -6.21 3.26 0.46
C ILE A 58 -5.95 4.76 0.55
N GLY A 59 -4.88 5.20 1.23
CA GLY A 59 -4.49 6.61 1.35
C GLY A 59 -5.22 7.37 2.48
N HIS A 60 -5.90 6.65 3.37
CA HIS A 60 -6.69 7.22 4.46
C HIS A 60 -5.87 7.34 5.74
N THR A 61 -4.89 8.24 5.73
CA THR A 61 -4.20 8.68 6.95
C THR A 61 -4.54 10.12 7.26
N ARG A 62 -4.49 10.51 8.53
CA ARG A 62 -4.68 11.92 8.92
C ARG A 62 -3.65 12.83 8.25
N LEU A 63 -2.42 12.35 8.07
CA LEU A 63 -1.34 13.09 7.42
C LEU A 63 -1.66 13.43 5.95
N THR A 64 -2.24 12.49 5.20
CA THR A 64 -2.46 12.67 3.75
C THR A 64 -3.89 13.05 3.39
N HIS A 65 -4.83 12.95 4.34
CA HIS A 65 -6.26 13.16 4.11
C HIS A 65 -6.92 14.10 5.14
N GLY A 66 -6.23 14.40 6.25
CA GLY A 66 -6.75 15.31 7.28
C GLY A 66 -7.03 16.71 6.76
N TYR A 67 -6.19 17.20 5.84
CA TYR A 67 -6.38 18.52 5.22
C TYR A 67 -7.73 18.66 4.49
N LEU A 68 -8.29 17.55 3.97
CA LEU A 68 -9.62 17.56 3.33
C LEU A 68 -10.75 17.76 4.35
N MET A 69 -10.56 17.29 5.59
CA MET A 69 -11.54 17.45 6.67
C MET A 69 -11.45 18.83 7.32
N SER A 70 -10.23 19.36 7.45
CA SER A 70 -9.99 20.69 8.02
C SER A 70 -10.14 21.84 7.00
N SER A 71 -10.37 21.53 5.72
CA SER A 71 -10.31 22.50 4.61
C SER A 71 -8.99 23.29 4.55
N GLU A 72 -7.90 22.64 4.94
CA GLU A 72 -6.55 23.22 4.94
C GLU A 72 -5.84 22.95 3.61
N ASN A 73 -4.69 23.60 3.41
CA ASN A 73 -3.84 23.32 2.25
C ASN A 73 -3.29 21.90 2.32
N ARG A 74 -3.11 21.29 1.14
CA ARG A 74 -2.48 19.97 1.06
C ARG A 74 -1.08 20.03 1.69
N PRO A 75 -0.76 19.15 2.64
CA PRO A 75 0.56 19.13 3.25
C PRO A 75 1.62 18.80 2.21
N ARG A 76 2.81 19.38 2.39
CA ARG A 76 3.98 19.15 1.56
C ARG A 76 5.03 18.39 2.35
N CYS A 77 5.88 17.66 1.64
CA CYS A 77 7.02 16.96 2.22
C CYS A 77 8.05 17.98 2.71
N GLU A 78 8.47 17.88 3.98
CA GLU A 78 9.47 18.79 4.56
C GLU A 78 10.86 18.68 3.91
N HIS A 79 11.11 17.59 3.19
CA HIS A 79 12.42 17.30 2.60
C HIS A 79 12.55 17.63 1.11
N CYS A 80 11.45 17.62 0.37
CA CYS A 80 11.49 17.81 -1.08
C CYS A 80 10.31 18.64 -1.62
N ASP A 81 9.51 19.25 -0.74
CA ASP A 81 8.39 20.17 -1.04
C ASP A 81 7.27 19.64 -1.96
N GLU A 82 7.34 18.36 -2.32
CA GLU A 82 6.32 17.67 -3.10
C GLU A 82 5.03 17.42 -2.28
N PRO A 83 3.86 17.35 -2.93
CA PRO A 83 2.60 17.02 -2.27
C PRO A 83 2.68 15.72 -1.48
N LEU A 84 2.36 15.79 -0.19
CA LEU A 84 2.48 14.66 0.72
C LEU A 84 1.37 13.64 0.44
N THR A 85 1.77 12.47 -0.08
CA THR A 85 0.87 11.34 -0.34
C THR A 85 1.46 10.06 0.23
N VAL A 86 0.63 9.03 0.45
CA VAL A 86 1.15 7.72 0.90
C VAL A 86 2.11 7.14 -0.14
N GLN A 87 1.85 7.36 -1.43
CA GLN A 87 2.78 7.00 -2.49
C GLN A 87 4.10 7.75 -2.35
N HIS A 88 4.06 9.06 -2.10
CA HIS A 88 5.25 9.86 -1.93
C HIS A 88 6.13 9.37 -0.77
N ILE A 89 5.51 9.11 0.39
CA ILE A 89 6.19 8.65 1.60
C ILE A 89 6.81 7.26 1.40
N LEU A 90 6.06 6.34 0.79
CA LEU A 90 6.49 4.95 0.67
C LEU A 90 7.41 4.68 -0.54
N LEU A 91 7.34 5.48 -1.61
CA LEU A 91 7.96 5.15 -2.90
C LEU A 91 8.78 6.26 -3.55
N GLU A 92 8.46 7.54 -3.33
CA GLU A 92 9.05 8.63 -4.13
C GLU A 92 10.09 9.45 -3.34
N CYS A 93 9.86 9.67 -2.05
CA CYS A 93 10.76 10.48 -1.23
C CYS A 93 12.01 9.69 -0.83
N VAL A 94 13.17 10.14 -1.30
CA VAL A 94 14.47 9.54 -0.97
C VAL A 94 14.75 9.58 0.53
N GLN A 95 14.42 10.67 1.22
CA GLN A 95 14.69 10.81 2.66
C GLN A 95 13.90 9.82 3.49
N TYR A 96 12.58 9.71 3.27
CA TYR A 96 11.77 8.70 3.94
C TYR A 96 12.20 7.28 3.59
N ARG A 97 12.58 7.06 2.33
CA ARG A 97 13.07 5.76 1.88
C ARG A 97 14.35 5.33 2.59
N VAL A 98 15.32 6.23 2.74
CA VAL A 98 16.58 5.95 3.43
C VAL A 98 16.33 5.77 4.93
N HIS A 99 15.55 6.66 5.54
CA HIS A 99 15.30 6.65 6.99
C HIS A 99 14.57 5.38 7.45
N TYR A 100 13.57 4.92 6.70
CA TYR A 100 12.76 3.75 7.05
C TYR A 100 13.13 2.49 6.24
N ASN A 101 14.15 2.56 5.39
CA ASN A 101 14.58 1.47 4.51
C ASN A 101 13.43 0.88 3.66
N PHE A 102 12.60 1.74 3.06
CA PHE A 102 11.56 1.29 2.13
C PHE A 102 12.21 0.72 0.85
N GLN A 103 11.92 -0.54 0.52
CA GLN A 103 12.41 -1.14 -0.73
C GLN A 103 11.68 -0.55 -1.94
N ASN A 104 12.40 -0.41 -3.06
CA ASN A 104 12.02 0.33 -4.29
C ASN A 104 10.73 -0.12 -5.00
N ASN A 105 10.00 -1.10 -4.48
CA ASN A 105 8.82 -1.64 -5.16
C ASN A 105 7.80 -2.17 -4.16
N LEU A 106 6.70 -1.42 -3.98
CA LEU A 106 5.49 -1.94 -3.34
C LEU A 106 4.83 -3.08 -4.13
N SER A 107 5.26 -3.37 -5.36
CA SER A 107 4.86 -4.61 -6.06
C SER A 107 5.37 -5.88 -5.38
N VAL A 108 6.24 -5.76 -4.36
CA VAL A 108 6.64 -6.85 -3.46
C VAL A 108 5.86 -6.81 -2.13
N LEU A 109 4.64 -6.26 -2.14
CA LEU A 109 3.73 -6.28 -1.00
C LEU A 109 3.40 -7.68 -0.42
N PRO A 110 3.53 -8.83 -1.12
CA PRO A 110 3.40 -10.11 -0.45
C PRO A 110 4.80 -10.64 -0.09
N GLY A 111 5.24 -10.43 1.16
CA GLY A 111 6.19 -11.37 1.76
C GLY A 111 7.36 -10.82 2.58
N SER A 112 7.67 -9.52 2.59
CA SER A 112 8.76 -9.02 3.44
C SER A 112 8.23 -8.51 4.78
N THR A 113 8.32 -9.36 5.81
CA THR A 113 8.04 -9.02 7.22
C THR A 113 8.73 -7.71 7.66
N ASN A 114 9.90 -7.43 7.09
CA ASN A 114 10.72 -6.25 7.36
C ASN A 114 10.11 -4.92 6.88
N MET A 115 9.18 -4.94 5.91
CA MET A 115 8.55 -3.72 5.41
C MET A 115 7.42 -3.24 6.33
N TYR A 116 6.68 -4.18 6.93
CA TYR A 116 5.61 -3.82 7.88
C TYR A 116 6.18 -3.22 9.17
N SER A 117 7.32 -3.71 9.65
CA SER A 117 8.01 -3.08 10.79
C SER A 117 8.44 -1.66 10.49
N ALA A 118 8.99 -1.40 9.30
CA ALA A 118 9.37 -0.05 8.86
C ALA A 118 8.17 0.91 8.78
N ILE A 119 7.06 0.44 8.20
CA ILE A 119 5.79 1.20 8.16
C ILE A 119 5.30 1.51 9.58
N MET A 120 5.39 0.55 10.50
CA MET A 120 4.97 0.76 11.88
C MET A 120 5.87 1.74 12.64
N CYS A 121 7.18 1.72 12.40
CA CYS A 121 8.09 2.74 12.96
C CYS A 121 7.73 4.14 12.44
N PHE A 122 7.59 4.30 11.12
CA PHE A 122 7.14 5.57 10.51
C PHE A 122 5.84 6.09 11.13
N LEU A 123 4.84 5.24 11.29
CA LEU A 123 3.56 5.64 11.86
C LEU A 123 3.64 6.05 13.33
N LYS A 124 4.54 5.44 14.11
CA LYS A 124 4.78 5.81 15.51
C LYS A 124 5.50 7.15 15.58
N ASP A 125 6.51 7.36 14.73
CA ASP A 125 7.34 8.56 14.69
C ASP A 125 6.54 9.78 14.19
N CYS A 126 5.61 9.59 13.25
CA CYS A 126 4.69 10.64 12.83
C CYS A 126 3.49 10.84 13.78
N HIS A 127 3.45 10.15 14.93
CA HIS A 127 2.31 10.09 15.87
C HIS A 127 0.97 9.61 15.27
N LEU A 128 0.98 9.08 14.05
CA LEU A 128 -0.23 8.66 13.32
C LEU A 128 -0.78 7.32 13.80
N TYR A 129 0.01 6.52 14.53
CA TYR A 129 -0.38 5.19 15.01
C TYR A 129 -1.62 5.17 15.91
N TYR A 130 -1.93 6.28 16.60
CA TYR A 130 -3.07 6.39 17.52
C TYR A 130 -4.29 7.08 16.89
N LEU A 131 -4.16 7.53 15.65
CA LEU A 131 -5.14 8.38 14.96
C LEU A 131 -5.77 7.68 13.75
N VAL A 132 -5.41 6.41 13.58
CA VAL A 132 -5.88 5.47 12.56
C VAL A 132 -6.55 4.32 13.29
#